data_AF-A0A2G8K0A3-F1
#
_entry.id   AF-A0A2G8K0A3-F1
#
_cell.length_a   1.000
_cell.length_b   1.000
_cell.length_c   1.000
_cell.angle_alpha   90.00
_cell.angle_beta   90.00
_cell.angle_gamma   90.00
#
_symmetry.space_group_name_H-M   'P 1'
#
loop_
_entity.id
_entity.type
_entity.pdbx_description
1 polymer ?
#
loop_
_entity_poly.entity_id
_entity_poly.type
_entity_poly.pdbx_seq_one_letter_code
_entity_poly.pdbx_strand_id
1 'polypeptide(L)'
;MLLLTFFTQALLRVIEGMPLAHKQGKCCYRKDGQLLRGPPGGGTADAYSPDRSKSKHIWYDVLPWIACCYRREKTKDCLKYYQFRPSDDCSRYEPPRPAIGIGDPHFITLDQAKYTFNAVGEFTLLETRLHNITLQGRMEQVPGFNASVFSAFALRGENLPVIQVQRSLLNQTLILIDGKELMDDYQGKFVPSFTFGEAQVNINSDKSNLTIALSFGFTITITISRNMMSYTIYLEDKFKGIIKGLLGNFNDDPTDDLMLPNRTVLALDSSMESIHHNFGLKWMVDTSNTIFTYLASTNNKFYTKPEFTPNFDFPESSRVSQDIQNLCGDNLPCLFDAVNTGSLDFANETRMSLSDYQERKKVFDELVTCEFPNDFINGKLNETVYYVNSTYQSICEPGFFLFGSDIVKCEDNGRWGTELPSCVNNWLVIGLPVGAVCSLVLLLTCAICAKRMCSSSKQIV
;
A
#
# COMPACT_ATOMS: atom_id res chain seq x y z
N MET A 1 31.91 -1.89 14.61
CA MET A 1 31.08 -3.08 14.87
C MET A 1 30.17 -2.94 16.12
N LEU A 2 29.80 -1.71 16.52
CA LEU A 2 28.87 -1.44 17.64
C LEU A 2 27.64 -0.58 17.25
N LEU A 3 27.59 -0.09 16.00
CA LEU A 3 26.51 0.76 15.47
C LEU A 3 25.44 -0.02 14.67
N LEU A 4 25.72 -1.28 14.31
CA LEU A 4 24.85 -2.13 13.49
C LEU A 4 23.89 -3.01 14.33
N THR A 5 24.12 -3.14 15.64
CA THR A 5 23.36 -4.01 16.54
C THR A 5 22.15 -3.34 17.20
N PHE A 6 21.96 -2.03 17.05
CA PHE A 6 20.86 -1.30 17.69
C PHE A 6 19.58 -1.16 16.83
N PHE A 7 19.63 -1.54 15.55
CA PHE A 7 18.47 -1.45 14.65
C PHE A 7 17.45 -2.59 14.82
N THR A 8 17.70 -3.59 15.67
CA THR A 8 16.85 -4.79 15.80
C THR A 8 15.79 -4.74 16.91
N GLN A 9 15.61 -3.63 17.65
CA GLN A 9 14.65 -3.59 18.78
C GLN A 9 13.49 -2.60 18.70
N ALA A 10 13.29 -1.92 17.57
CA ALA A 10 12.07 -1.14 17.35
C ALA A 10 11.36 -1.63 16.08
N LEU A 11 10.52 -2.65 16.24
CA LEU A 11 9.45 -2.99 15.30
C LEU A 11 8.52 -1.76 15.15
N LEU A 12 8.82 -0.89 14.18
CA LEU A 12 7.93 0.10 13.60
C LEU A 12 7.64 -0.38 12.19
N ARG A 13 6.36 -0.56 11.84
CA ARG A 13 5.96 -0.84 10.45
C ARG A 13 6.13 0.47 9.68
N VAL A 14 7.15 0.54 8.83
CA VAL A 14 7.27 1.59 7.82
C VAL A 14 6.48 1.09 6.62
N ILE A 15 5.39 1.77 6.26
CA ILE A 15 4.74 1.57 4.97
C ILE A 15 5.28 2.69 4.10
N GLU A 16 6.12 2.35 3.12
CA GLU A 16 6.59 3.31 2.13
C GLU A 16 5.45 3.57 1.16
N GLY A 17 4.68 4.62 1.42
CA GLY A 17 3.80 5.21 0.42
C GLY A 17 4.61 6.13 -0.49
N MET A 18 4.54 5.93 -1.80
CA MET A 18 5.10 6.86 -2.79
C MET A 18 3.96 7.64 -3.46
N PRO A 19 3.73 8.91 -3.12
CA PRO A 19 2.92 9.78 -3.96
C PRO A 19 3.80 10.55 -4.96
N LEU A 20 3.16 10.88 -6.07
CA LEU A 20 3.66 11.62 -7.22
C LEU A 20 4.29 12.98 -6.83
N ALA A 21 5.39 13.30 -7.53
CA ALA A 21 6.10 14.58 -7.55
C ALA A 21 6.97 14.96 -6.31
N HIS A 22 8.26 14.70 -6.47
CA HIS A 22 9.39 15.50 -5.94
C HIS A 22 9.70 15.57 -4.44
N LYS A 23 8.99 14.91 -3.52
CA LYS A 23 9.46 14.72 -2.13
C LYS A 23 9.09 13.34 -1.61
N GLN A 24 10.08 12.46 -1.42
CA GLN A 24 9.87 11.16 -0.77
C GLN A 24 9.64 11.39 0.72
N GLY A 25 8.39 11.45 1.15
CA GLY A 25 8.00 11.44 2.56
C GLY A 25 7.80 10.00 3.04
N LYS A 26 8.29 9.66 4.24
CA LYS A 26 8.02 8.36 4.87
C LYS A 26 6.78 8.45 5.75
N CYS A 27 5.81 7.57 5.52
CA CYS A 27 4.70 7.34 6.43
C CYS A 27 5.14 6.34 7.52
N CYS A 28 5.41 6.85 8.72
CA CYS A 28 5.83 6.01 9.84
C CYS A 28 4.61 5.63 10.66
N TYR A 29 4.42 4.33 10.94
CA TYR A 29 3.31 3.87 11.76
C TYR A 29 3.79 3.21 13.06
N ARG A 30 3.11 3.45 14.18
CA ARG A 30 3.29 2.65 15.40
C ARG A 30 2.79 1.21 15.18
N LYS A 31 3.09 0.32 16.12
CA LYS A 31 2.70 -1.10 16.07
C LYS A 31 1.19 -1.36 15.96
N ASP A 32 0.38 -0.40 16.37
CA ASP A 32 -1.08 -0.40 16.32
C ASP A 32 -1.64 0.28 15.05
N GLY A 33 -0.79 0.59 14.05
CA GLY A 33 -1.22 1.17 12.77
C GLY A 33 -1.39 2.69 12.80
N GLN A 34 -0.96 3.37 13.86
CA GLN A 34 -1.06 4.82 14.03
C GLN A 34 0.00 5.59 13.22
N LEU A 35 -0.40 6.49 12.32
CA LEU A 35 0.54 7.38 11.64
C LEU A 35 1.23 8.33 12.63
N LEU A 36 2.55 8.36 12.57
CA LEU A 36 3.40 9.27 13.32
C LEU A 36 3.73 10.49 12.44
N ARG A 37 3.56 11.69 12.98
CA ARG A 37 4.04 12.95 12.39
C ARG A 37 4.84 13.77 13.39
N GLY A 38 5.86 14.45 12.91
CA GLY A 38 6.74 15.28 13.71
C GLY A 38 7.68 14.47 14.60
N PRO A 39 8.54 15.15 15.37
CA PRO A 39 9.50 14.47 16.23
C PRO A 39 8.81 13.75 17.40
N PRO A 40 9.38 12.61 17.87
CA PRO A 40 10.52 11.89 17.30
C PRO A 40 10.17 10.87 16.22
N GLY A 41 8.89 10.52 16.10
CA GLY A 41 8.47 9.27 15.45
C GLY A 41 7.97 9.41 14.02
N GLY A 42 7.63 10.63 13.60
CA GLY A 42 7.17 10.89 12.25
C GLY A 42 8.32 10.77 11.26
N GLY A 43 8.03 10.20 10.10
CA GLY A 43 9.01 10.17 9.01
C GLY A 43 9.38 11.58 8.57
N THR A 44 10.42 11.72 7.76
CA THR A 44 10.91 13.02 7.29
C THR A 44 11.01 12.96 5.78
N ALA A 45 10.81 14.10 5.11
CA ALA A 45 11.09 14.19 3.68
C ALA A 45 12.59 13.93 3.42
N ASP A 46 12.89 12.88 2.67
CA ASP A 46 14.24 12.50 2.28
C ASP A 46 14.66 13.26 1.01
N ALA A 47 15.90 13.74 0.99
CA ALA A 47 16.53 14.36 -0.16
C ALA A 47 17.10 13.30 -1.11
N TYR A 48 17.49 12.14 -0.59
CA TYR A 48 17.99 11.01 -1.36
C TYR A 48 17.30 9.71 -0.95
N SER A 49 16.84 8.94 -1.95
CA SER A 49 16.29 7.60 -1.75
C SER A 49 17.33 6.64 -1.15
N PRO A 50 16.97 5.86 -0.11
CA PRO A 50 17.86 4.85 0.49
C PRO A 50 18.26 3.77 -0.52
N ASP A 51 17.37 3.43 -1.46
CA ASP A 51 17.59 2.37 -2.46
C ASP A 51 18.45 2.84 -3.64
N ARG A 52 18.31 4.10 -4.06
CA ARG A 52 19.12 4.64 -5.17
C ARG A 52 20.53 5.05 -4.73
N SER A 53 20.70 5.61 -3.52
CA SER A 53 22.00 6.09 -3.06
C SER A 53 22.15 6.06 -1.55
N LYS A 54 22.44 4.87 -1.01
CA LYS A 54 22.60 4.63 0.43
C LYS A 54 23.60 5.59 1.11
N SER A 55 24.73 5.89 0.47
CA SER A 55 25.74 6.80 1.03
C SER A 55 25.23 8.23 1.16
N LYS A 56 24.55 8.75 0.13
CA LYS A 56 23.97 10.10 0.16
C LYS A 56 22.80 10.18 1.13
N HIS A 57 21.94 9.16 1.16
CA HIS A 57 20.85 9.07 2.13
C HIS A 57 21.38 9.12 3.58
N ILE A 58 22.43 8.37 3.89
CA ILE A 58 23.07 8.43 5.22
C ILE A 58 23.61 9.85 5.51
N TRP A 59 24.35 10.44 4.57
CA TRP A 59 25.02 11.73 4.79
C TRP A 59 24.06 12.92 4.88
N TYR A 60 23.01 12.95 4.07
CA TYR A 60 22.16 14.13 3.92
C TYR A 60 20.81 14.01 4.60
N ASP A 61 20.35 12.81 4.93
CA ASP A 61 19.04 12.59 5.54
C ASP A 61 19.17 12.04 6.97
N VAL A 62 19.91 10.93 7.14
CA VAL A 62 20.05 10.25 8.45
C VAL A 62 20.92 11.04 9.43
N LEU A 63 22.14 11.44 9.04
CA LEU A 63 23.06 12.13 9.95
C LEU A 63 22.52 13.49 10.44
N PRO A 64 21.89 14.34 9.58
CA PRO A 64 21.26 15.56 10.03
C PRO A 64 20.12 15.33 11.02
N TRP A 65 19.28 14.30 10.81
CA TRP A 65 18.25 13.93 11.79
C TRP A 65 18.86 13.52 13.12
N ILE A 66 19.93 12.71 13.11
CA ILE A 66 20.63 12.31 14.33
C ILE A 66 21.16 13.54 15.07
N ALA A 67 21.80 14.47 14.36
CA ALA A 67 22.38 15.66 14.96
C ALA A 67 21.32 16.58 15.60
N CYS A 68 20.17 16.76 14.95
CA CYS A 68 19.13 17.70 15.38
C CYS A 68 18.09 17.08 16.33
N CYS A 69 17.77 15.79 16.19
CA CYS A 69 16.58 15.18 16.79
C CYS A 69 16.83 13.95 17.67
N TYR A 70 17.93 13.21 17.49
CA TYR A 70 18.17 11.99 18.26
C TYR A 70 18.23 12.27 19.76
N ARG A 71 17.25 11.74 20.51
CA ARG A 71 17.04 11.98 21.95
C ARG A 71 16.88 13.46 22.33
N ARG A 72 16.50 14.31 21.37
CA ARG A 72 16.38 15.78 21.50
C ARG A 72 15.05 16.31 20.94
N GLU A 73 14.00 15.54 21.17
CA GLU A 73 12.70 15.63 20.49
C GLU A 73 11.98 16.96 20.74
N LYS A 74 12.13 17.54 21.94
CA LYS A 74 11.51 18.80 22.35
C LYS A 74 12.42 20.02 22.19
N THR A 75 13.57 19.87 21.54
CA THR A 75 14.51 20.97 21.35
C THR A 75 14.12 21.83 20.15
N LYS A 76 14.48 23.12 20.20
CA LYS A 76 14.28 24.05 19.08
C LYS A 76 14.95 23.58 17.80
N ASP A 77 16.09 22.88 17.91
CA ASP A 77 16.82 22.36 16.77
C ASP A 77 16.05 21.24 16.06
N CYS A 78 15.40 20.35 16.83
CA CYS A 78 14.58 19.30 16.25
C CYS A 78 13.29 19.85 15.62
N LEU A 79 12.64 20.82 16.28
CA LEU A 79 11.48 21.51 15.70
C LEU A 79 11.86 22.21 14.38
N LYS A 80 13.01 22.89 14.35
CA LYS A 80 13.53 23.55 13.14
C LYS A 80 13.87 22.54 12.05
N TYR A 81 14.41 21.37 12.39
CA TYR A 81 14.66 20.29 11.44
C TYR A 81 13.36 19.86 10.74
N TYR A 82 12.30 19.58 11.50
CA TYR A 82 10.99 19.19 10.94
C TYR A 82 10.27 20.33 10.22
N GLN A 83 10.58 21.60 10.47
CA GLN A 83 10.09 22.71 9.65
C GLN A 83 10.64 22.68 8.22
N PHE A 84 11.91 22.30 8.04
CA PHE A 84 12.53 22.17 6.71
C PHE A 84 12.29 20.81 6.06
N ARG A 85 12.09 19.77 6.88
CA ARG A 85 11.85 18.39 6.47
C ARG A 85 10.59 17.86 7.16
N PRO A 86 9.40 18.38 6.78
CA PRO A 86 8.15 18.00 7.41
C PRO A 86 7.88 16.51 7.23
N SER A 87 7.17 15.94 8.20
CA SER A 87 6.57 14.62 8.04
C SER A 87 5.43 14.67 7.03
N ASP A 88 5.27 13.58 6.30
CA ASP A 88 4.13 13.41 5.41
C ASP A 88 2.85 13.22 6.22
N ASP A 89 1.76 13.78 5.71
CA ASP A 89 0.46 13.62 6.30
C ASP A 89 -0.27 12.35 5.89
N CYS A 90 0.20 11.72 4.81
CA CYS A 90 -0.32 10.49 4.22
C CYS A 90 -1.84 10.55 3.96
N SER A 91 -2.44 11.75 4.00
CA SER A 91 -3.86 11.98 3.74
C SER A 91 -4.21 11.76 2.27
N ARG A 92 -3.20 11.83 1.41
CA ARG A 92 -3.27 11.55 -0.03
C ARG A 92 -2.69 10.18 -0.41
N TYR A 93 -2.35 9.35 0.58
CA TYR A 93 -1.90 8.00 0.29
C TYR A 93 -3.13 7.13 0.02
N GLU A 94 -3.39 6.86 -1.25
CA GLU A 94 -4.32 5.81 -1.65
C GLU A 94 -3.58 4.47 -1.63
N PRO A 95 -3.98 3.52 -0.77
CA PRO A 95 -3.35 2.21 -0.79
C PRO A 95 -3.63 1.49 -2.11
N PRO A 96 -2.60 0.88 -2.75
CA PRO A 96 -2.80 0.16 -4.00
C PRO A 96 -3.67 -1.08 -3.76
N ARG A 97 -4.71 -1.27 -4.58
CA ARG A 97 -5.57 -2.45 -4.51
C ARG A 97 -4.87 -3.67 -5.11
N PRO A 98 -4.77 -4.80 -4.38
CA PRO A 98 -4.15 -5.99 -4.93
C PRO A 98 -5.06 -6.66 -5.97
N ALA A 99 -4.44 -7.08 -7.08
CA ALA A 99 -5.00 -8.08 -7.99
C ALA A 99 -4.33 -9.44 -7.77
N ILE A 100 -5.06 -10.54 -7.97
CA ILE A 100 -4.54 -11.89 -7.80
C ILE A 100 -4.97 -12.85 -8.90
N GLY A 101 -4.13 -13.85 -9.14
CA GLY A 101 -4.47 -15.06 -9.89
C GLY A 101 -3.94 -16.29 -9.14
N ILE A 102 -4.83 -17.25 -8.85
CA ILE A 102 -4.60 -18.38 -7.94
C ILE A 102 -5.37 -19.63 -8.40
N GLY A 103 -4.99 -20.81 -7.92
CA GLY A 103 -5.76 -22.05 -8.13
C GLY A 103 -5.84 -22.50 -9.59
N ASP A 104 -6.92 -23.21 -9.93
CA ASP A 104 -7.27 -23.47 -11.33
C ASP A 104 -7.95 -22.22 -11.87
N PRO A 105 -7.30 -21.42 -12.73
CA PRO A 105 -7.10 -20.03 -12.36
C PRO A 105 -8.38 -19.23 -12.08
N HIS A 106 -8.47 -18.78 -10.84
CA HIS A 106 -9.42 -17.78 -10.37
C HIS A 106 -8.74 -16.42 -10.31
N PHE A 107 -9.43 -15.40 -10.82
CA PHE A 107 -8.92 -14.04 -10.93
C PHE A 107 -9.70 -13.09 -10.03
N ILE A 108 -8.96 -12.15 -9.45
CA ILE A 108 -9.51 -10.91 -8.91
C ILE A 108 -8.70 -9.76 -9.51
N THR A 109 -9.36 -8.92 -10.30
CA THR A 109 -8.73 -7.78 -11.00
C THR A 109 -8.40 -6.63 -10.03
N LEU A 110 -7.78 -5.58 -10.55
CA LEU A 110 -7.43 -4.39 -9.76
C LEU A 110 -8.69 -3.65 -9.29
N ASP A 111 -9.75 -3.62 -10.09
CA ASP A 111 -11.06 -3.04 -9.72
C ASP A 111 -11.97 -4.02 -8.98
N GLN A 112 -11.45 -5.20 -8.63
CA GLN A 112 -12.10 -6.22 -7.79
C GLN A 112 -13.16 -7.07 -8.51
N ALA A 113 -13.20 -7.05 -9.85
CA ALA A 113 -13.97 -8.00 -10.63
C ALA A 113 -13.44 -9.42 -10.39
N LYS A 114 -14.37 -10.37 -10.18
CA LYS A 114 -14.04 -11.77 -9.88
C LYS A 114 -14.56 -12.67 -10.98
N TYR A 115 -13.70 -13.52 -11.52
CA TYR A 115 -14.10 -14.50 -12.52
C TYR A 115 -13.12 -15.69 -12.53
N THR A 116 -13.54 -16.80 -13.14
CA THR A 116 -12.70 -17.99 -13.34
C THR A 116 -12.35 -18.12 -14.82
N PHE A 117 -11.09 -18.40 -15.11
CA PHE A 117 -10.63 -18.66 -16.47
C PHE A 117 -9.57 -19.76 -16.48
N ASN A 118 -10.03 -20.98 -16.72
CA ASN A 118 -9.20 -22.18 -16.80
C ASN A 118 -8.83 -22.46 -18.25
N ALA A 119 -7.57 -22.33 -18.63
CA ALA A 119 -7.14 -22.55 -20.01
C ALA A 119 -5.72 -23.12 -20.07
N VAL A 120 -5.31 -23.58 -21.25
CA VAL A 120 -3.97 -24.13 -21.48
C VAL A 120 -3.29 -23.32 -22.59
N GLY A 121 -2.28 -22.55 -22.20
CA GLY A 121 -1.62 -21.60 -23.09
C GLY A 121 -0.84 -20.52 -22.34
N GLU A 122 -0.34 -19.57 -23.11
CA GLU A 122 0.27 -18.35 -22.60
C GLU A 122 -0.71 -17.20 -22.83
N PHE A 123 -0.86 -16.31 -21.84
CA PHE A 123 -1.87 -15.24 -21.86
C PHE A 123 -1.28 -13.92 -21.39
N THR A 124 -1.70 -12.83 -22.02
CA THR A 124 -1.39 -11.47 -21.54
C THR A 124 -2.23 -11.18 -20.30
N LEU A 125 -1.57 -11.13 -19.14
CA LEU A 125 -2.21 -10.74 -17.89
C LEU A 125 -2.38 -9.22 -17.83
N LEU A 126 -1.34 -8.49 -18.24
CA LEU A 126 -1.32 -7.03 -18.24
C LEU A 126 -0.36 -6.49 -19.29
N GLU A 127 -0.81 -5.47 -20.03
CA GLU A 127 -0.01 -4.62 -20.91
C GLU A 127 -0.29 -3.16 -20.62
N THR A 128 0.76 -2.33 -20.66
CA THR A 128 0.61 -0.87 -20.64
C THR A 128 1.68 -0.19 -21.49
N ARG A 129 1.34 1.01 -21.99
CA ARG A 129 2.29 1.87 -22.69
C ARG A 129 3.24 2.58 -21.72
N LEU A 130 2.84 2.73 -20.47
CA LEU A 130 3.71 3.32 -19.45
C LEU A 130 4.88 2.37 -19.19
N HIS A 131 6.10 2.83 -19.49
CA HIS A 131 7.34 2.01 -19.44
C HIS A 131 7.31 0.74 -20.32
N ASN A 132 6.37 0.66 -21.28
CA ASN A 132 6.16 -0.48 -22.18
C ASN A 132 6.12 -1.84 -21.45
N ILE A 133 5.37 -1.91 -20.35
CA ILE A 133 5.29 -3.11 -19.52
C ILE A 133 4.37 -4.16 -20.16
N THR A 134 4.86 -5.39 -20.19
CA THR A 134 4.11 -6.59 -20.57
C THR A 134 4.34 -7.68 -19.53
N LEU A 135 3.25 -8.19 -18.97
CA LEU A 135 3.22 -9.33 -18.07
C LEU A 135 2.40 -10.45 -18.71
N GLN A 136 3.02 -11.61 -18.88
CA GLN A 136 2.38 -12.81 -19.39
C GLN A 136 2.42 -13.93 -18.35
N GLY A 137 1.35 -14.73 -18.32
CA GLY A 137 1.24 -15.94 -17.51
C GLY A 137 1.09 -17.17 -18.39
N ARG A 138 1.75 -18.27 -18.03
CA ARG A 138 1.57 -19.58 -18.65
C ARG A 138 0.70 -20.45 -17.76
N MET A 139 -0.34 -21.03 -18.35
CA MET A 139 -1.22 -22.00 -17.73
C MET A 139 -1.04 -23.36 -18.41
N GLU A 140 -0.82 -24.41 -17.63
CA GLU A 140 -0.67 -25.78 -18.13
C GLU A 140 -1.75 -26.68 -17.54
N GLN A 141 -2.11 -27.72 -18.30
CA GLN A 141 -3.12 -28.69 -17.85
C GLN A 141 -2.60 -29.47 -16.64
N VAL A 142 -3.44 -29.63 -15.62
CA VAL A 142 -3.19 -30.59 -14.54
C VAL A 142 -3.28 -32.01 -15.13
N PRO A 143 -2.23 -32.83 -15.04
CA PRO A 143 -2.20 -34.12 -15.73
C PRO A 143 -3.39 -35.03 -15.39
N GLY A 144 -4.19 -35.37 -16.39
CA GLY A 144 -5.34 -36.27 -16.24
C GLY A 144 -6.65 -35.59 -15.84
N PHE A 145 -6.67 -34.27 -15.70
CA PHE A 145 -7.84 -33.50 -15.28
C PHE A 145 -8.21 -32.42 -16.30
N ASN A 146 -9.48 -32.01 -16.30
CA ASN A 146 -9.97 -30.84 -17.06
C ASN A 146 -9.77 -29.56 -16.25
N ALA A 147 -8.57 -29.43 -15.70
CA ALA A 147 -8.13 -28.33 -14.87
C ALA A 147 -6.79 -27.81 -15.39
N SER A 148 -6.48 -26.57 -15.08
CA SER A 148 -5.24 -25.89 -15.43
C SER A 148 -4.57 -25.28 -14.20
N VAL A 149 -3.32 -24.84 -14.34
CA VAL A 149 -2.60 -24.18 -13.26
C VAL A 149 -1.54 -23.25 -13.82
N PHE A 150 -1.26 -22.14 -13.14
CA PHE A 150 -0.11 -21.31 -13.49
C PHE A 150 1.20 -22.08 -13.28
N SER A 151 2.03 -22.09 -14.32
CA SER A 151 3.33 -22.77 -14.32
C SER A 151 4.52 -21.85 -14.60
N ALA A 152 4.28 -20.66 -15.15
CA ALA A 152 5.29 -19.64 -15.36
C ALA A 152 4.70 -18.23 -15.47
N PHE A 153 5.52 -17.23 -15.16
CA PHE A 153 5.25 -15.81 -15.42
C PHE A 153 6.47 -15.20 -16.10
N ALA A 154 6.25 -14.27 -17.02
CA ALA A 154 7.30 -13.48 -17.67
C ALA A 154 6.91 -12.00 -17.66
N LEU A 155 7.86 -11.14 -17.28
CA LEU A 155 7.72 -9.69 -17.20
C LEU A 155 8.79 -9.04 -18.08
N ARG A 156 8.38 -8.08 -18.90
CA ARG A 156 9.25 -7.24 -19.71
C ARG A 156 8.86 -5.77 -19.57
N GLY A 157 9.84 -4.88 -19.71
CA GLY A 157 9.64 -3.43 -19.83
C GLY A 157 10.71 -2.78 -20.72
N GLU A 158 10.64 -1.47 -20.93
CA GLU A 158 11.58 -0.73 -21.78
C GLU A 158 13.03 -0.78 -21.28
N ASN A 159 13.25 -0.60 -19.98
CA ASN A 159 14.57 -0.61 -19.34
C ASN A 159 14.78 -1.83 -18.43
N LEU A 160 14.07 -2.92 -18.73
CA LEU A 160 14.09 -4.14 -17.92
C LEU A 160 14.52 -5.32 -18.78
N PRO A 161 15.36 -6.22 -18.27
CA PRO A 161 15.51 -7.53 -18.88
C PRO A 161 14.18 -8.28 -18.82
N VAL A 162 14.03 -9.31 -19.65
CA VAL A 162 12.92 -10.25 -19.47
C VAL A 162 13.19 -11.04 -18.20
N ILE A 163 12.34 -10.85 -17.19
CA ILE A 163 12.37 -11.61 -15.94
C ILE A 163 11.31 -12.69 -16.05
N GLN A 164 11.73 -13.94 -16.08
CA GLN A 164 10.84 -15.10 -16.14
C GLN A 164 11.02 -15.97 -14.90
N VAL A 165 9.91 -16.41 -14.32
CA VAL A 165 9.87 -17.30 -13.17
C VAL A 165 8.99 -18.47 -13.55
N GLN A 166 9.48 -19.69 -13.37
CA GLN A 166 8.73 -20.89 -13.71
C GLN A 166 9.01 -22.04 -12.76
N ARG A 167 8.06 -22.97 -12.69
CA ARG A 167 8.30 -24.28 -12.07
C ARG A 167 9.13 -25.14 -13.02
N SER A 168 10.19 -25.74 -12.48
CA SER A 168 11.00 -26.75 -13.14
C SER A 168 10.34 -28.13 -13.02
N LEU A 169 10.63 -29.02 -13.96
CA LEU A 169 10.20 -30.43 -13.96
C LEU A 169 10.65 -31.20 -12.70
N LEU A 170 11.64 -30.68 -11.97
CA LEU A 170 12.13 -31.24 -10.71
C LEU A 170 11.42 -30.67 -9.47
N ASN A 171 10.29 -29.97 -9.62
CA ASN A 171 9.62 -29.21 -8.56
C ASN A 171 10.54 -28.17 -7.89
N GLN A 172 11.42 -27.57 -8.68
CA GLN A 172 12.29 -26.46 -8.27
C GLN A 172 11.81 -25.16 -8.92
N THR A 173 12.11 -24.01 -8.32
CA THR A 173 11.86 -22.70 -8.93
C THR A 173 13.03 -22.33 -9.83
N LEU A 174 12.75 -22.12 -11.11
CA LEU A 174 13.72 -21.60 -12.08
C LEU A 174 13.42 -20.13 -12.36
N ILE A 175 14.45 -19.30 -12.26
CA ILE A 175 14.38 -17.86 -12.50
C ILE A 175 15.33 -17.55 -13.64
N LEU A 176 14.83 -16.94 -14.71
CA LEU A 176 15.59 -16.57 -15.90
C LEU A 176 15.61 -15.04 -16.04
N ILE A 177 16.79 -14.48 -16.32
CA ILE A 177 17.01 -13.08 -16.68
C ILE A 177 17.56 -13.06 -18.11
N ASP A 178 16.81 -12.50 -19.06
CA ASP A 178 17.10 -12.55 -20.50
C ASP A 178 17.43 -13.97 -20.98
N GLY A 179 16.64 -14.94 -20.50
CA GLY A 179 16.77 -16.35 -20.85
C GLY A 179 17.94 -17.10 -20.19
N LYS A 180 18.70 -16.46 -19.31
CA LYS A 180 19.79 -17.09 -18.54
C LYS A 180 19.37 -17.32 -17.10
N GLU A 181 19.69 -18.49 -16.57
CA GLU A 181 19.40 -18.83 -15.18
C GLU A 181 20.09 -17.86 -14.21
N LEU A 182 19.31 -17.32 -13.27
CA LEU A 182 19.81 -16.47 -12.20
C LEU A 182 20.56 -17.31 -11.18
N MET A 183 21.86 -17.04 -11.03
CA MET A 183 22.68 -17.63 -9.99
C MET A 183 22.43 -16.90 -8.68
N ASP A 184 21.70 -17.54 -7.77
CA ASP A 184 21.36 -16.99 -6.45
C ASP A 184 22.18 -17.57 -5.29
N ASP A 185 23.19 -18.35 -5.62
CA ASP A 185 24.26 -18.74 -4.72
C ASP A 185 25.57 -18.04 -5.13
N TYR A 186 26.23 -17.43 -4.15
CA TYR A 186 27.59 -16.93 -4.31
C TYR A 186 28.49 -17.53 -3.23
N GLN A 187 29.37 -18.46 -3.64
CA GLN A 187 30.31 -19.15 -2.76
C GLN A 187 29.62 -19.93 -1.62
N GLY A 188 28.51 -20.60 -1.91
CA GLY A 188 27.74 -21.38 -0.92
C GLY A 188 26.87 -20.52 -0.01
N LYS A 189 26.63 -19.25 -0.37
CA LYS A 189 25.75 -18.34 0.36
C LYS A 189 24.64 -17.85 -0.54
N PHE A 190 23.42 -18.00 -0.04
CA PHE A 190 22.21 -17.47 -0.66
C PHE A 190 22.27 -15.95 -0.77
N VAL A 191 21.95 -15.44 -1.96
CA VAL A 191 21.82 -14.02 -2.26
C VAL A 191 20.33 -13.70 -2.39
N PRO A 192 19.73 -12.93 -1.45
CA PRO A 192 18.28 -12.75 -1.40
C PRO A 192 17.74 -11.65 -2.31
N SER A 193 18.59 -10.80 -2.87
CA SER A 193 18.16 -9.58 -3.57
C SER A 193 19.09 -9.23 -4.73
N PHE A 194 18.49 -8.91 -5.86
CA PHE A 194 19.16 -8.57 -7.10
C PHE A 194 18.57 -7.29 -7.69
N THR A 195 19.39 -6.52 -8.40
CA THR A 195 18.96 -5.28 -9.05
C THR A 195 19.30 -5.33 -10.53
N PHE A 196 18.28 -5.15 -11.36
CA PHE A 196 18.38 -5.15 -12.82
C PHE A 196 17.73 -3.89 -13.37
N GLY A 197 18.53 -2.86 -13.63
CA GLY A 197 18.01 -1.56 -14.07
C GLY A 197 17.05 -0.98 -13.04
N GLU A 198 15.78 -0.86 -13.41
CA GLU A 198 14.70 -0.34 -12.56
C GLU A 198 13.96 -1.41 -11.74
N ALA A 199 14.32 -2.69 -11.88
CA ALA A 199 13.74 -3.79 -11.11
C ALA A 199 14.62 -4.22 -9.93
N GLN A 200 13.99 -4.37 -8.77
CA GLN A 200 14.53 -5.12 -7.63
C GLN A 200 13.82 -6.47 -7.54
N VAL A 201 14.60 -7.56 -7.61
CA VAL A 201 14.11 -8.94 -7.49
C VAL A 201 14.53 -9.47 -6.13
N ASN A 202 13.57 -9.69 -5.25
CA ASN A 202 13.77 -10.27 -3.92
C ASN A 202 13.27 -11.71 -3.90
N ILE A 203 14.06 -12.61 -3.36
CA ILE A 203 13.80 -14.05 -3.35
C ILE A 203 14.00 -14.55 -1.92
N ASN A 204 13.10 -15.41 -1.44
CA ASN A 204 13.30 -16.11 -0.17
C ASN A 204 14.20 -17.35 -0.33
N SER A 205 14.79 -17.83 0.77
CA SER A 205 15.85 -18.85 0.73
C SER A 205 15.43 -20.19 0.12
N ASP A 206 14.16 -20.55 0.22
CA ASP A 206 13.57 -21.77 -0.35
C ASP A 206 12.95 -21.54 -1.75
N LYS A 207 13.04 -20.30 -2.28
CA LYS A 207 12.49 -19.88 -3.57
C LYS A 207 10.98 -20.13 -3.73
N SER A 208 10.24 -20.19 -2.62
CA SER A 208 8.78 -20.32 -2.61
C SER A 208 8.06 -18.97 -2.75
N ASN A 209 8.78 -17.86 -2.60
CA ASN A 209 8.26 -16.51 -2.75
C ASN A 209 9.30 -15.61 -3.44
N LEU A 210 8.85 -14.95 -4.51
CA LEU A 210 9.65 -14.02 -5.28
C LEU A 210 8.88 -12.72 -5.44
N THR A 211 9.50 -11.59 -5.14
CA THR A 211 8.91 -10.26 -5.34
C THR A 211 9.74 -9.48 -6.34
N ILE A 212 9.12 -9.00 -7.41
CA ILE A 212 9.69 -8.07 -8.38
C ILE A 212 9.06 -6.71 -8.11
N ALA A 213 9.85 -5.76 -7.64
CA ALA A 213 9.44 -4.38 -7.41
C ALA A 213 10.12 -3.47 -8.43
N LEU A 214 9.34 -2.72 -9.20
CA LEU A 214 9.83 -1.74 -10.15
C LEU A 214 9.84 -0.37 -9.50
N SER A 215 10.89 0.41 -9.75
CA SER A 215 11.10 1.73 -9.11
C SER A 215 10.03 2.78 -9.42
N PHE A 216 9.08 2.46 -10.29
CA PHE A 216 7.94 3.26 -10.68
C PHE A 216 6.61 2.61 -10.24
N GLY A 217 6.55 1.92 -9.11
CA GLY A 217 5.25 1.62 -8.48
C GLY A 217 4.47 0.48 -9.12
N PHE A 218 5.19 -0.51 -9.65
CA PHE A 218 4.65 -1.79 -10.08
C PHE A 218 5.33 -2.87 -9.25
N THR A 219 4.56 -3.67 -8.54
CA THR A 219 5.09 -4.79 -7.77
C THR A 219 4.31 -6.05 -8.07
N ILE A 220 5.01 -7.14 -8.34
CA ILE A 220 4.44 -8.48 -8.45
C ILE A 220 5.12 -9.40 -7.44
N THR A 221 4.33 -10.05 -6.60
CA THR A 221 4.76 -11.13 -5.72
C THR A 221 4.25 -12.43 -6.29
N ILE A 222 5.14 -13.38 -6.54
CA ILE A 222 4.86 -14.70 -7.06
C ILE A 222 5.09 -15.69 -5.92
N THR A 223 4.08 -16.50 -5.63
CA THR A 223 4.18 -17.62 -4.70
C THR A 223 4.25 -18.91 -5.50
N ILE A 224 5.22 -19.76 -5.15
CA ILE A 224 5.50 -21.02 -5.82
C ILE A 224 5.36 -22.14 -4.80
N SER A 225 4.52 -23.12 -5.12
CA SER A 225 4.39 -24.35 -4.36
C SER A 225 4.71 -25.56 -5.24
N ARG A 226 4.55 -26.76 -4.67
CA ARG A 226 4.63 -28.01 -5.42
C ARG A 226 3.46 -28.15 -6.40
N ASN A 227 2.30 -27.59 -6.11
CA ASN A 227 1.08 -27.86 -6.85
C ASN A 227 0.75 -26.73 -7.84
N MET A 228 0.99 -25.48 -7.47
CA MET A 228 0.62 -24.31 -8.26
C MET A 228 1.64 -23.17 -8.15
N MET A 229 1.52 -22.21 -9.06
CA MET A 229 2.01 -20.85 -8.84
C MET A 229 0.82 -19.91 -8.68
N SER A 230 1.02 -18.83 -7.94
CA SER A 230 0.07 -17.73 -7.87
C SER A 230 0.80 -16.41 -7.87
N TYR A 231 0.05 -15.33 -8.12
CA TYR A 231 0.60 -13.98 -8.04
C TYR A 231 -0.30 -13.04 -7.26
N THR A 232 0.31 -12.00 -6.70
CA THR A 232 -0.36 -10.78 -6.24
C THR A 232 0.34 -9.58 -6.87
N ILE A 233 -0.42 -8.66 -7.45
CA ILE A 233 0.08 -7.45 -8.11
C ILE A 233 -0.43 -6.21 -7.39
N TYR A 234 0.45 -5.23 -7.24
CA TYR A 234 0.14 -3.88 -6.76
C TYR A 234 0.61 -2.86 -7.78
N LEU A 235 -0.30 -1.96 -8.16
CA LEU A 235 0.00 -0.85 -9.06
C LEU A 235 -0.37 0.49 -8.40
N GLU A 236 0.46 1.50 -8.64
CA GLU A 236 0.14 2.90 -8.30
C GLU A 236 -0.91 3.50 -9.26
N ASP A 237 -1.57 4.58 -8.83
CA ASP A 237 -2.67 5.23 -9.57
C ASP A 237 -2.32 5.72 -10.97
N LYS A 238 -1.05 5.96 -11.27
CA LYS A 238 -0.62 6.34 -12.62
C LYS A 238 -0.85 5.26 -13.67
N PHE A 239 -1.13 4.02 -13.26
CA PHE A 239 -1.55 2.94 -14.13
C PHE A 239 -3.06 2.93 -14.39
N LYS A 240 -3.85 3.77 -13.70
CA LYS A 240 -5.30 3.76 -13.86
C LYS A 240 -5.73 4.12 -15.29
N GLY A 241 -6.63 3.32 -15.86
CA GLY A 241 -7.21 3.50 -17.19
C GLY A 241 -6.23 3.31 -18.36
N ILE A 242 -4.98 2.89 -18.10
CA ILE A 242 -3.94 2.74 -19.13
C ILE A 242 -3.36 1.32 -19.21
N ILE A 243 -3.91 0.38 -18.45
CA ILE A 243 -3.61 -1.04 -18.58
C ILE A 243 -4.68 -1.74 -19.42
N LYS A 244 -4.36 -2.92 -19.91
CA LYS A 244 -5.31 -3.85 -20.55
C LYS A 244 -4.78 -5.27 -20.38
N GLY A 245 -5.67 -6.25 -20.36
CA GLY A 245 -5.31 -7.67 -20.25
C GLY A 245 -6.36 -8.43 -19.48
N LEU A 246 -6.02 -9.64 -19.02
CA LEU A 246 -6.88 -10.38 -18.11
C LEU A 246 -7.10 -9.64 -16.77
N LEU A 247 -6.21 -8.76 -16.36
CA LEU A 247 -6.36 -7.97 -15.13
C LEU A 247 -7.25 -6.72 -15.25
N GLY A 248 -7.94 -6.56 -16.38
CA GLY A 248 -8.87 -5.46 -16.60
C GLY A 248 -8.20 -4.18 -17.09
N ASN A 249 -8.83 -3.05 -16.81
CA ASN A 249 -8.39 -1.73 -17.28
C ASN A 249 -7.95 -0.77 -16.16
N PHE A 250 -8.20 -1.15 -14.89
CA PHE A 250 -7.86 -0.41 -13.67
C PHE A 250 -8.43 1.00 -13.67
N ASN A 251 -9.74 1.18 -13.74
CA ASN A 251 -10.40 2.48 -13.79
C ASN A 251 -11.34 2.73 -12.59
N ASP A 252 -11.24 1.92 -11.53
CA ASP A 252 -12.12 1.90 -10.38
C ASP A 252 -13.56 1.39 -10.66
N ASP A 253 -13.84 0.78 -11.82
CA ASP A 253 -15.13 0.17 -12.18
C ASP A 253 -14.98 -1.33 -12.51
N PRO A 254 -15.41 -2.26 -11.65
CA PRO A 254 -15.30 -3.70 -11.92
C PRO A 254 -16.19 -4.18 -13.08
N THR A 255 -17.17 -3.38 -13.52
CA THR A 255 -18.17 -3.85 -14.49
C THR A 255 -17.65 -3.90 -15.92
N ASP A 256 -16.53 -3.21 -16.20
CA ASP A 256 -15.91 -3.17 -17.53
C ASP A 256 -14.54 -3.85 -17.61
N ASP A 257 -14.16 -4.58 -16.57
CA ASP A 257 -12.88 -5.29 -16.47
C ASP A 257 -12.75 -6.48 -17.42
N LEU A 258 -13.86 -7.05 -17.90
CA LEU A 258 -13.81 -8.04 -18.97
C LEU A 258 -13.70 -7.36 -20.35
N MET A 259 -12.77 -6.41 -20.48
CA MET A 259 -12.48 -5.68 -21.71
C MET A 259 -11.63 -6.53 -22.66
N LEU A 260 -12.10 -6.73 -23.88
CA LEU A 260 -11.40 -7.47 -24.93
C LEU A 260 -10.30 -6.61 -25.59
N PRO A 261 -9.34 -7.21 -26.33
CA PRO A 261 -8.31 -6.46 -27.06
C PRO A 261 -8.85 -5.43 -28.07
N ASN A 262 -10.05 -5.66 -28.61
CA ASN A 262 -10.76 -4.74 -29.50
C ASN A 262 -11.52 -3.62 -28.77
N ARG A 263 -11.40 -3.54 -27.43
CA ARG A 263 -12.06 -2.58 -26.52
C ARG A 263 -13.57 -2.77 -26.33
N THR A 264 -14.17 -3.86 -26.82
CA THR A 264 -15.53 -4.22 -26.41
C THR A 264 -15.49 -4.87 -25.03
N VAL A 265 -16.59 -4.80 -24.28
CA VAL A 265 -16.68 -5.33 -22.92
C VAL A 265 -17.65 -6.51 -22.90
N LEU A 266 -17.26 -7.61 -22.26
CA LEU A 266 -18.15 -8.71 -21.91
C LEU A 266 -18.77 -8.43 -20.53
N ALA A 267 -20.05 -8.73 -20.32
CA ALA A 267 -20.68 -8.51 -19.02
C ALA A 267 -20.10 -9.46 -17.96
N LEU A 268 -19.82 -8.96 -16.75
CA LEU A 268 -19.20 -9.72 -15.66
C LEU A 268 -20.07 -10.88 -15.14
N ASP A 269 -21.40 -10.81 -15.32
CA ASP A 269 -22.36 -11.86 -14.97
C ASP A 269 -22.53 -12.95 -16.06
N SER A 270 -21.71 -12.90 -17.11
CA SER A 270 -21.65 -13.93 -18.15
C SER A 270 -21.29 -15.30 -17.57
N SER A 271 -21.75 -16.37 -18.23
CA SER A 271 -21.37 -17.74 -17.84
C SER A 271 -19.84 -17.94 -17.94
N MET A 272 -19.30 -18.87 -17.16
CA MET A 272 -17.88 -19.22 -17.19
C MET A 272 -17.42 -19.65 -18.59
N GLU A 273 -18.27 -20.38 -19.32
CA GLU A 273 -18.04 -20.77 -20.72
C GLU A 273 -17.92 -19.54 -21.63
N SER A 274 -18.81 -18.56 -21.48
CA SER A 274 -18.75 -17.31 -22.25
C SER A 274 -17.49 -16.50 -21.90
N ILE A 275 -17.16 -16.39 -20.60
CA ILE A 275 -15.93 -15.72 -20.16
C ILE A 275 -14.70 -16.42 -20.76
N HIS A 276 -14.68 -17.76 -20.77
CA HIS A 276 -13.58 -18.53 -21.34
C HIS A 276 -13.43 -18.26 -22.86
N HIS A 277 -14.48 -18.48 -23.65
CA HIS A 277 -14.37 -18.41 -25.11
C HIS A 277 -14.40 -16.98 -25.69
N ASN A 278 -15.22 -16.11 -25.11
CA ASN A 278 -15.48 -14.78 -25.64
C ASN A 278 -14.59 -13.70 -25.04
N PHE A 279 -13.94 -13.95 -23.89
CA PHE A 279 -13.01 -13.01 -23.26
C PHE A 279 -11.61 -13.61 -23.07
N GLY A 280 -11.45 -14.65 -22.25
CA GLY A 280 -10.14 -15.13 -21.81
C GLY A 280 -9.25 -15.63 -22.94
N LEU A 281 -9.79 -16.47 -23.84
CA LEU A 281 -9.06 -16.95 -25.02
C LEU A 281 -8.67 -15.81 -26.00
N LYS A 282 -9.29 -14.63 -25.92
CA LYS A 282 -8.92 -13.48 -26.77
C LYS A 282 -7.61 -12.83 -26.34
N TRP A 283 -7.15 -13.11 -25.12
CA TRP A 283 -5.87 -12.65 -24.58
C TRP A 283 -4.73 -13.66 -24.74
N MET A 284 -4.94 -14.72 -25.53
CA MET A 284 -3.93 -15.73 -25.82
C MET A 284 -2.73 -15.14 -26.57
N VAL A 285 -1.55 -15.54 -26.15
CA VAL A 285 -0.24 -15.15 -26.69
C VAL A 285 0.16 -16.12 -27.79
N ASP A 286 0.69 -15.58 -28.89
CA ASP A 286 1.19 -16.34 -30.03
C ASP A 286 2.72 -16.20 -30.19
N THR A 287 3.26 -16.83 -31.23
CA THR A 287 4.70 -16.82 -31.52
C THR A 287 5.29 -15.45 -31.85
N SER A 288 4.46 -14.46 -32.19
CA SER A 288 4.89 -13.12 -32.58
C SER A 288 4.99 -12.15 -31.40
N ASN A 289 4.25 -12.40 -30.31
CA ASN A 289 4.18 -11.51 -29.14
C ASN A 289 4.57 -12.18 -27.81
N THR A 290 4.95 -13.46 -27.81
CA THR A 290 5.49 -14.11 -26.61
C THR A 290 6.78 -13.45 -26.13
N ILE A 291 6.89 -13.27 -24.81
CA ILE A 291 8.11 -12.84 -24.14
C ILE A 291 8.78 -13.98 -23.36
N PHE A 292 8.27 -15.21 -23.45
CA PHE A 292 8.86 -16.35 -22.78
C PHE A 292 10.14 -16.84 -23.46
N THR A 293 11.11 -17.22 -22.64
CA THR A 293 12.21 -18.09 -23.04
C THR A 293 11.81 -19.54 -22.86
N TYR A 294 12.07 -20.36 -23.87
CA TYR A 294 11.74 -21.78 -23.89
C TYR A 294 12.99 -22.62 -23.59
N LEU A 295 12.82 -23.67 -22.79
CA LEU A 295 13.87 -24.65 -22.52
C LEU A 295 13.75 -25.82 -23.49
N ALA A 296 14.89 -26.38 -23.92
CA ALA A 296 14.95 -27.51 -24.85
C ALA A 296 14.22 -27.25 -26.18
N SER A 297 13.59 -28.28 -26.77
CA SER A 297 12.85 -28.20 -28.03
C SER A 297 11.40 -27.69 -27.88
N THR A 298 11.06 -27.03 -26.77
CA THR A 298 9.74 -26.43 -26.55
C THR A 298 9.61 -25.06 -27.21
N ASN A 299 8.38 -24.60 -27.38
CA ASN A 299 8.05 -23.28 -27.94
C ASN A 299 6.61 -22.89 -27.56
N ASN A 300 6.15 -21.69 -27.93
CA ASN A 300 4.78 -21.23 -27.67
C ASN A 300 3.71 -22.25 -28.11
N LYS A 301 3.87 -22.89 -29.27
CA LYS A 301 2.90 -23.87 -29.80
C LYS A 301 2.83 -25.15 -28.98
N PHE A 302 3.89 -25.52 -28.28
CA PHE A 302 3.88 -26.67 -27.37
C PHE A 302 2.94 -26.43 -26.18
N TYR A 303 2.91 -25.20 -25.66
CA TYR A 303 2.10 -24.83 -24.49
C TYR A 303 0.68 -24.40 -24.86
N THR A 304 0.44 -24.01 -26.10
CA THR A 304 -0.84 -23.44 -26.56
C THR A 304 -1.79 -24.53 -27.04
N LYS A 305 -2.89 -24.75 -26.29
CA LYS A 305 -3.94 -25.72 -26.60
C LYS A 305 -5.33 -25.06 -26.54
N PRO A 306 -5.71 -24.25 -27.56
CA PRO A 306 -6.98 -23.53 -27.58
C PRO A 306 -8.21 -24.44 -27.58
N GLU A 307 -8.06 -25.71 -27.93
CA GLU A 307 -9.10 -26.74 -27.91
C GLU A 307 -9.36 -27.34 -26.51
N PHE A 308 -8.51 -27.03 -25.52
CA PHE A 308 -8.71 -27.49 -24.16
C PHE A 308 -10.03 -26.96 -23.60
N THR A 309 -10.85 -27.86 -23.07
CA THR A 309 -12.16 -27.53 -22.48
C THR A 309 -12.13 -27.82 -20.98
N PRO A 310 -12.20 -26.80 -20.11
CA PRO A 310 -12.26 -26.99 -18.67
C PRO A 310 -13.67 -27.39 -18.20
N ASN A 311 -13.83 -27.66 -16.91
CA ASN A 311 -15.14 -27.71 -16.29
C ASN A 311 -15.68 -26.27 -16.08
N PHE A 312 -16.89 -25.99 -16.56
CA PHE A 312 -17.51 -24.66 -16.44
C PHE A 312 -18.47 -24.51 -15.26
N ASP A 313 -18.76 -25.60 -14.55
CA ASP A 313 -19.75 -25.64 -13.48
C ASP A 313 -19.08 -25.68 -12.11
N PHE A 314 -19.51 -24.78 -11.21
CA PHE A 314 -19.13 -24.86 -9.81
C PHE A 314 -19.84 -26.04 -9.13
N PRO A 315 -19.11 -26.85 -8.34
CA PRO A 315 -19.74 -27.94 -7.59
C PRO A 315 -20.68 -27.38 -6.52
N GLU A 316 -21.85 -27.98 -6.36
CA GLU A 316 -22.73 -27.70 -5.23
C GLU A 316 -22.08 -28.17 -3.92
N SER A 317 -21.98 -27.30 -2.91
CA SER A 317 -21.36 -27.62 -1.61
C SER A 317 -22.02 -28.80 -0.90
N SER A 318 -23.31 -29.06 -1.13
CA SER A 318 -24.03 -30.20 -0.57
C SER A 318 -23.66 -31.55 -1.21
N ARG A 319 -22.97 -31.53 -2.36
CA ARG A 319 -22.64 -32.73 -3.15
C ARG A 319 -21.18 -33.14 -3.07
N VAL A 320 -20.34 -32.37 -2.38
CA VAL A 320 -18.91 -32.70 -2.21
C VAL A 320 -18.71 -33.69 -1.06
N SER A 321 -17.56 -34.36 -1.05
CA SER A 321 -17.21 -35.27 0.06
C SER A 321 -17.06 -34.51 1.38
N GLN A 322 -17.23 -35.21 2.50
CA GLN A 322 -17.09 -34.60 3.83
C GLN A 322 -15.70 -33.98 4.04
N ASP A 323 -14.64 -34.59 3.50
CA ASP A 323 -13.27 -34.07 3.61
C ASP A 323 -13.12 -32.73 2.88
N ILE A 324 -13.68 -32.61 1.68
CA ILE A 324 -13.70 -31.36 0.91
C ILE A 324 -14.51 -30.31 1.67
N GLN A 325 -15.68 -30.67 2.20
CA GLN A 325 -16.52 -29.73 2.96
C GLN A 325 -15.83 -29.24 4.24
N ASN A 326 -15.14 -30.12 4.97
CA ASN A 326 -14.39 -29.77 6.17
C ASN A 326 -13.21 -28.81 5.85
N LEU A 327 -12.58 -28.98 4.68
CA LEU A 327 -11.48 -28.14 4.25
C LEU A 327 -11.97 -26.78 3.73
N CYS A 328 -12.91 -26.78 2.79
CA CYS A 328 -13.27 -25.60 2.02
C CYS A 328 -14.44 -24.81 2.60
N GLY A 329 -15.35 -25.46 3.35
CA GLY A 329 -16.59 -24.83 3.80
C GLY A 329 -17.37 -24.22 2.63
N ASP A 330 -17.61 -22.92 2.69
CA ASP A 330 -18.31 -22.15 1.63
C ASP A 330 -17.35 -21.46 0.65
N ASN A 331 -16.04 -21.74 0.71
CA ASN A 331 -15.05 -21.15 -0.20
C ASN A 331 -15.19 -21.80 -1.60
N LEU A 332 -15.94 -21.13 -2.49
CA LEU A 332 -16.24 -21.65 -3.83
C LEU A 332 -14.99 -21.98 -4.67
N PRO A 333 -13.94 -21.12 -4.76
CA PRO A 333 -12.70 -21.49 -5.44
C PRO A 333 -12.03 -22.75 -4.87
N CYS A 334 -11.98 -22.91 -3.55
CA CYS A 334 -11.44 -24.11 -2.91
C CYS A 334 -12.27 -25.37 -3.29
N LEU A 335 -13.60 -25.26 -3.24
CA LEU A 335 -14.49 -26.37 -3.63
C LEU A 335 -14.29 -26.76 -5.10
N PHE A 336 -14.22 -25.76 -5.97
CA PHE A 336 -14.00 -25.93 -7.41
C PHE A 336 -12.68 -26.67 -7.67
N ASP A 337 -11.59 -26.17 -7.09
CA ASP A 337 -10.26 -26.74 -7.22
C ASP A 337 -10.18 -28.17 -6.66
N ALA A 338 -10.82 -28.45 -5.52
CA ALA A 338 -10.84 -29.79 -4.94
C ALA A 338 -11.48 -30.82 -5.87
N VAL A 339 -12.59 -30.44 -6.51
CA VAL A 339 -13.33 -31.33 -7.43
C VAL A 339 -12.61 -31.46 -8.76
N ASN A 340 -12.13 -30.37 -9.34
CA ASN A 340 -11.56 -30.37 -10.68
C ASN A 340 -10.14 -30.93 -10.73
N THR A 341 -9.35 -30.78 -9.67
CA THR A 341 -7.99 -31.35 -9.60
C THR A 341 -7.93 -32.69 -8.87
N GLY A 342 -8.99 -33.07 -8.15
CA GLY A 342 -9.00 -34.25 -7.28
C GLY A 342 -7.99 -34.18 -6.12
N SER A 343 -7.50 -32.99 -5.77
CA SER A 343 -6.42 -32.80 -4.80
C SER A 343 -6.83 -31.85 -3.66
N LEU A 344 -6.89 -32.39 -2.43
CA LEU A 344 -7.12 -31.60 -1.22
C LEU A 344 -5.96 -30.65 -0.93
N ASP A 345 -4.72 -31.04 -1.25
CA ASP A 345 -3.55 -30.19 -1.07
C ASP A 345 -3.63 -28.96 -1.98
N PHE A 346 -4.02 -29.16 -3.25
CA PHE A 346 -4.22 -28.06 -4.20
C PHE A 346 -5.32 -27.12 -3.71
N ALA A 347 -6.48 -27.66 -3.33
CA ALA A 347 -7.60 -26.86 -2.81
C ALA A 347 -7.24 -26.08 -1.55
N ASN A 348 -6.46 -26.68 -0.65
CA ASN A 348 -6.00 -26.03 0.57
C ASN A 348 -5.07 -24.84 0.26
N GLU A 349 -4.17 -24.98 -0.71
CA GLU A 349 -3.30 -23.89 -1.16
C GLU A 349 -4.11 -22.72 -1.75
N THR A 350 -5.16 -22.99 -2.51
CA THR A 350 -6.09 -21.96 -3.02
C THR A 350 -6.80 -21.25 -1.87
N ARG A 351 -7.33 -22.00 -0.90
CA ARG A 351 -7.98 -21.45 0.30
C ARG A 351 -7.03 -20.55 1.09
N MET A 352 -5.81 -21.01 1.33
CA MET A 352 -4.79 -20.25 2.07
C MET A 352 -4.42 -18.96 1.32
N SER A 353 -4.22 -19.04 0.00
CA SER A 353 -3.92 -17.87 -0.84
C SER A 353 -5.04 -16.83 -0.83
N LEU A 354 -6.31 -17.27 -0.85
CA LEU A 354 -7.46 -16.38 -0.72
C LEU A 354 -7.56 -15.72 0.66
N SER A 355 -7.31 -16.48 1.73
CA SER A 355 -7.32 -15.93 3.09
C SER A 355 -6.25 -14.84 3.25
N ASP A 356 -5.06 -15.09 2.72
CA ASP A 356 -3.94 -14.16 2.72
C ASP A 356 -4.24 -12.90 1.88
N TYR A 357 -4.86 -13.06 0.71
CA TYR A 357 -5.38 -11.94 -0.07
C TYR A 357 -6.42 -11.10 0.72
N GLN A 358 -7.37 -11.74 1.39
CA GLN A 358 -8.38 -11.05 2.19
C GLN A 358 -7.76 -10.28 3.37
N GLU A 359 -6.76 -10.85 4.04
CA GLU A 359 -6.03 -10.18 5.10
C GLU A 359 -5.29 -8.95 4.57
N ARG A 360 -4.62 -9.06 3.42
CA ARG A 360 -3.95 -7.92 2.79
C ARG A 360 -4.94 -6.85 2.34
N LYS A 361 -6.06 -7.25 1.73
CA LYS A 361 -7.12 -6.32 1.34
C LYS A 361 -7.65 -5.49 2.51
N LYS A 362 -7.85 -6.10 3.69
CA LYS A 362 -8.30 -5.39 4.90
C LYS A 362 -7.37 -4.27 5.34
N VAL A 363 -6.08 -4.33 5.02
CA VAL A 363 -5.13 -3.25 5.30
C VAL A 363 -5.37 -2.03 4.40
N PHE A 364 -6.02 -2.24 3.26
CA PHE A 364 -6.25 -1.23 2.22
C PHE A 364 -7.68 -0.68 2.20
N ASP A 365 -8.63 -1.32 2.91
CA ASP A 365 -9.95 -0.73 3.16
C ASP A 365 -9.76 0.54 4.03
N GLU A 366 -10.35 1.66 3.59
CA GLU A 366 -10.02 3.05 3.98
C GLU A 366 -9.66 3.24 5.47
N LEU A 367 -8.42 3.63 5.73
CA LEU A 367 -8.01 4.15 7.03
C LEU A 367 -8.48 5.61 7.15
N VAL A 368 -9.78 5.81 7.36
CA VAL A 368 -10.35 7.18 7.50
C VAL A 368 -9.92 7.77 8.84
N THR A 369 -9.26 8.93 8.79
CA THR A 369 -8.82 9.68 9.97
C THR A 369 -9.20 11.14 9.81
N CYS A 370 -9.44 11.83 10.93
CA CYS A 370 -9.67 13.27 10.90
C CYS A 370 -8.40 14.05 10.68
N GLU A 371 -8.56 15.24 10.08
CA GLU A 371 -7.47 16.21 9.90
C GLU A 371 -6.73 16.44 11.23
N PHE A 372 -5.40 16.42 11.17
CA PHE A 372 -4.59 16.73 12.34
C PHE A 372 -4.84 18.19 12.76
N PRO A 373 -4.97 18.50 14.07
CA PRO A 373 -5.32 19.82 14.57
C PRO A 373 -4.12 20.78 14.51
N ASN A 374 -3.50 20.94 13.34
CA ASN A 374 -2.39 21.90 13.13
C ASN A 374 -2.79 23.33 13.53
N ASP A 375 -4.09 23.63 13.54
CA ASP A 375 -4.66 24.91 13.95
C ASP A 375 -4.91 25.03 15.47
N PHE A 376 -4.65 23.98 16.27
CA PHE A 376 -4.78 24.04 17.73
C PHE A 376 -3.53 24.63 18.40
N ILE A 377 -3.35 25.94 18.23
CA ILE A 377 -2.18 26.69 18.69
C ILE A 377 -2.06 26.63 20.24
N ASN A 378 -0.85 26.33 20.75
CA ASN A 378 -0.52 26.17 22.17
C ASN A 378 -1.32 25.06 22.88
N GLY A 379 -1.83 24.10 22.12
CA GLY A 379 -2.56 22.94 22.63
C GLY A 379 -2.27 21.67 21.82
N LYS A 380 -2.72 20.55 22.35
CA LYS A 380 -2.69 19.24 21.70
C LYS A 380 -3.89 18.41 22.13
N LEU A 381 -4.34 17.49 21.31
CA LEU A 381 -5.25 16.46 21.78
C LEU A 381 -4.47 15.41 22.59
N ASN A 382 -5.16 14.68 23.47
CA ASN A 382 -4.59 13.68 24.38
C ASN A 382 -3.97 12.49 23.64
N GLU A 383 -4.33 12.32 22.37
CA GLU A 383 -3.78 11.35 21.46
C GLU A 383 -3.15 12.03 20.25
N THR A 384 -2.28 11.31 19.57
CA THR A 384 -1.64 11.75 18.32
C THR A 384 -2.35 11.21 17.07
N VAL A 385 -3.42 10.42 17.24
CA VAL A 385 -4.16 9.75 16.16
C VAL A 385 -5.66 9.91 16.33
N TYR A 386 -6.35 10.23 15.22
CA TYR A 386 -7.74 10.66 15.20
C TYR A 386 -8.62 9.81 14.30
N TYR A 387 -9.00 8.61 14.77
CA TYR A 387 -9.89 7.71 14.06
C TYR A 387 -11.31 8.27 13.98
N VAL A 388 -11.95 8.02 12.84
CA VAL A 388 -13.39 8.18 12.71
C VAL A 388 -14.13 7.53 13.87
N ASN A 389 -15.14 8.23 14.35
CA ASN A 389 -15.99 7.88 15.49
C ASN A 389 -15.31 7.85 16.86
N SER A 390 -14.03 8.21 16.97
CA SER A 390 -13.34 8.33 18.25
C SER A 390 -13.45 9.73 18.86
N THR A 391 -13.40 9.79 20.19
CA THR A 391 -13.45 11.03 20.98
C THR A 391 -12.10 11.30 21.62
N TYR A 392 -11.66 12.55 21.55
CA TYR A 392 -10.34 13.01 21.95
C TYR A 392 -10.43 14.16 22.93
N GLN A 393 -9.53 14.19 23.91
CA GLN A 393 -9.51 15.22 24.93
C GLN A 393 -8.50 16.32 24.60
N SER A 394 -8.88 17.58 24.69
CA SER A 394 -8.02 18.74 24.39
C SER A 394 -7.18 19.14 25.61
N ILE A 395 -5.88 19.33 25.42
CA ILE A 395 -4.90 19.63 26.47
C ILE A 395 -4.07 20.85 26.05
N CYS A 396 -4.09 21.92 26.85
CA CYS A 396 -3.22 23.08 26.61
C CYS A 396 -1.79 22.88 27.10
N GLU A 397 -0.85 23.54 26.43
CA GLU A 397 0.54 23.63 26.90
C GLU A 397 0.63 24.43 28.22
N PRO A 398 1.66 24.18 29.05
CA PRO A 398 1.83 24.89 30.31
C PRO A 398 1.84 26.41 30.13
N GLY A 399 1.01 27.12 30.92
CA GLY A 399 0.86 28.59 30.84
C GLY A 399 -0.32 29.06 30.00
N PHE A 400 -1.04 28.14 29.35
CA PHE A 400 -2.26 28.41 28.59
C PHE A 400 -3.47 27.71 29.21
N PHE A 401 -4.64 28.30 29.06
CA PHE A 401 -5.92 27.79 29.53
C PHE A 401 -6.81 27.42 28.35
N LEU A 402 -7.51 26.29 28.47
CA LEU A 402 -8.42 25.79 27.44
C LEU A 402 -9.70 26.63 27.39
N PHE A 403 -10.07 27.08 26.19
CA PHE A 403 -11.30 27.79 25.90
C PHE A 403 -12.05 27.05 24.80
N GLY A 404 -13.22 26.50 25.13
CA GLY A 404 -14.00 25.63 24.25
C GLY A 404 -14.23 24.24 24.86
N SER A 405 -14.64 23.26 24.04
CA SER A 405 -14.89 21.89 24.50
C SER A 405 -13.58 21.18 24.83
N ASP A 406 -13.54 20.50 25.98
CA ASP A 406 -12.43 19.63 26.34
C ASP A 406 -12.49 18.27 25.64
N ILE A 407 -13.60 17.94 24.98
CA ILE A 407 -13.77 16.72 24.19
C ILE A 407 -14.18 17.08 22.76
N VAL A 408 -13.49 16.52 21.77
CA VAL A 408 -13.81 16.62 20.34
C VAL A 408 -13.98 15.23 19.75
N LYS A 409 -14.93 15.06 18.82
CA LYS A 409 -15.17 13.78 18.14
C LYS A 409 -14.74 13.86 16.69
N CYS A 410 -14.06 12.83 16.21
CA CYS A 410 -13.82 12.66 14.79
C CYS A 410 -15.04 11.98 14.14
N GLU A 411 -15.62 12.60 13.12
CA GLU A 411 -16.80 12.10 12.41
C GLU A 411 -16.42 11.24 11.20
N ASP A 412 -17.39 10.48 10.73
CA ASP A 412 -17.36 9.54 9.60
C ASP A 412 -17.07 10.17 8.24
N ASN A 413 -17.16 11.49 8.15
CA ASN A 413 -16.70 12.29 7.01
C ASN A 413 -15.21 12.68 7.09
N GLY A 414 -14.46 12.20 8.11
CA GLY A 414 -13.07 12.58 8.33
C GLY A 414 -12.88 14.00 8.85
N ARG A 415 -13.91 14.63 9.43
CA ARG A 415 -13.85 15.97 10.03
C ARG A 415 -14.14 15.95 11.52
N TRP A 416 -13.66 16.98 12.22
CA TRP A 416 -14.02 17.20 13.61
C TRP A 416 -15.48 17.62 13.71
N GLY A 417 -16.27 16.91 14.51
CA GLY A 417 -17.70 17.22 14.73
C GLY A 417 -17.94 18.55 15.46
N THR A 418 -16.89 19.15 16.01
CA THR A 418 -16.89 20.49 16.61
C THR A 418 -15.62 21.24 16.22
N GLU A 419 -15.68 22.56 16.15
CA GLU A 419 -14.46 23.39 16.03
C GLU A 419 -13.49 23.07 17.18
N LEU A 420 -12.20 23.02 16.87
CA LEU A 420 -11.16 22.76 17.85
C LEU A 420 -11.12 23.92 18.88
N PRO A 421 -10.95 23.63 20.18
CA PRO A 421 -10.86 24.67 21.21
C PRO A 421 -9.59 25.53 21.04
N SER A 422 -9.48 26.61 21.80
CA SER A 422 -8.32 27.52 21.79
C SER A 422 -7.58 27.50 23.12
N CYS A 423 -6.24 27.55 23.08
CA CYS A 423 -5.41 27.69 24.27
C CYS A 423 -4.91 29.13 24.42
N VAL A 424 -5.41 29.85 25.43
CA VAL A 424 -5.16 31.29 25.63
C VAL A 424 -4.30 31.57 26.85
N ASN A 425 -3.41 32.56 26.76
CA ASN A 425 -2.55 32.98 27.87
C ASN A 425 -3.28 33.98 28.79
N ASN A 426 -3.00 33.89 30.09
CA ASN A 426 -3.65 34.64 31.17
C ASN A 426 -3.44 36.17 31.13
N TRP A 427 -2.57 36.68 30.24
CA TRP A 427 -2.25 38.10 30.15
C TRP A 427 -3.42 38.97 29.64
N LEU A 428 -4.37 38.39 28.90
CA LEU A 428 -5.56 39.10 28.43
C LEU A 428 -6.65 39.25 29.51
N VAL A 429 -6.66 38.39 30.53
CA VAL A 429 -7.67 38.42 31.60
C VAL A 429 -7.23 39.35 32.76
N ILE A 430 -5.92 39.51 32.98
CA ILE A 430 -5.35 40.34 34.06
C ILE A 430 -5.08 41.80 33.61
N GLY A 431 -5.13 42.11 32.31
CA GLY A 431 -4.92 43.48 31.80
C GLY A 431 -6.09 44.44 32.03
N LEU A 432 -7.32 43.93 32.12
CA LEU A 432 -8.54 44.74 32.29
C LEU A 432 -8.65 45.40 33.69
N PRO A 433 -8.31 44.74 34.82
CA PRO A 433 -8.30 45.41 36.12
C PRO A 433 -7.21 46.49 36.25
N VAL A 434 -6.04 46.31 35.64
CA VAL A 434 -4.92 47.25 35.78
C VAL A 434 -5.20 48.55 35.02
N GLY A 435 -5.81 48.47 33.83
CA GLY A 435 -6.24 49.64 33.06
C GLY A 435 -7.34 50.45 33.76
N ALA A 436 -8.31 49.77 34.39
CA ALA A 436 -9.38 50.41 35.14
C ALA A 436 -8.87 51.09 36.42
N VAL A 437 -7.97 50.44 37.16
CA VAL A 437 -7.37 51.01 38.38
C VAL A 437 -6.46 52.21 38.06
N CYS A 438 -5.65 52.15 37.01
CA CYS A 438 -4.85 53.30 36.55
C CYS A 438 -5.72 54.49 36.12
N SER A 439 -6.83 54.24 35.43
CA SER A 439 -7.77 55.28 35.01
C SER A 439 -8.49 55.92 36.21
N LEU A 440 -8.88 55.12 37.22
CA LEU A 440 -9.50 55.62 38.44
C LEU A 440 -8.53 56.48 39.28
N VAL A 441 -7.27 56.08 39.37
CA VAL A 441 -6.22 56.83 40.08
C VAL A 441 -5.90 58.15 39.37
N LEU A 442 -5.88 58.18 38.03
CA LEU A 442 -5.73 59.41 37.24
C LEU A 442 -6.91 60.37 37.43
N LEU A 443 -8.15 59.85 37.46
CA LEU A 443 -9.34 60.67 37.73
C LEU A 443 -9.36 61.22 39.16
N LEU A 444 -8.98 60.40 40.15
CA LEU A 444 -8.87 60.82 41.55
C LEU A 444 -7.78 61.88 41.75
N THR A 445 -6.61 61.72 41.12
CA THR A 445 -5.53 62.72 41.20
C THR A 445 -5.91 64.01 40.49
N CYS A 446 -6.58 63.96 39.34
CA CYS A 446 -7.14 65.15 38.68
C CYS A 446 -8.19 65.86 39.53
N ALA A 447 -9.09 65.13 40.19
CA ALA A 447 -10.11 65.70 41.07
C ALA A 447 -9.48 66.38 42.32
N ILE A 448 -8.42 65.79 42.88
CA ILE A 448 -7.67 66.38 44.00
C ILE A 448 -6.93 67.65 43.56
N CYS A 449 -6.31 67.65 42.37
CA CYS A 449 -5.67 68.84 41.79
C CYS A 449 -6.69 69.95 41.52
N ALA A 450 -7.86 69.63 40.95
CA ALA A 450 -8.92 70.60 40.72
C ALA A 450 -9.46 71.22 42.03
N LYS A 451 -9.61 70.41 43.09
CA LYS A 451 -9.98 70.91 44.43
C LYS A 451 -8.91 71.85 45.01
N ARG A 452 -7.62 71.54 44.86
CA ARG A 452 -6.51 72.42 45.31
C ARG A 452 -6.46 73.73 44.51
N MET A 453 -6.73 73.70 43.21
CA MET A 453 -6.80 74.92 42.39
C MET A 453 -8.01 75.80 42.79
N CYS A 454 -9.15 75.20 43.12
CA CYS A 454 -10.31 75.95 43.63
C CYS A 454 -10.06 76.59 45.00
N SER A 455 -9.34 75.93 45.93
CA SER A 455 -9.04 76.51 47.24
C SER A 455 -7.98 77.64 47.18
N SER A 456 -7.09 77.62 46.18
CA SER A 456 -6.10 78.68 45.94
C SER A 456 -6.72 79.97 45.39
N SER A 457 -7.84 79.89 44.67
CA SER A 457 -8.52 81.08 44.09
C SER A 457 -9.29 81.94 45.10
N LYS A 458 -9.42 81.53 46.36
CA LYS A 458 -10.15 82.26 47.41
C LYS A 458 -9.29 83.18 48.30
N GLN A 459 -8.02 83.43 47.94
CA GLN A 459 -7.14 84.37 48.65
C GLN A 459 -6.67 85.58 47.81
N ILE A 460 -7.33 85.86 46.69
CA ILE A 460 -7.09 87.09 45.91
C ILE A 460 -8.44 87.75 45.60
N VAL A 461 -8.99 88.45 46.58
CA VAL A 461 -9.93 89.58 46.43
C VAL A 461 -9.57 90.61 47.48
#